data_AF-A0A1Y3NXR3-F1
#
_entry.id   AF-A0A1Y3NXR3-F1
#
_cell.length_a   1.000
_cell.length_b   1.000
_cell.length_c   1.000
_cell.angle_alpha   90.00
_cell.angle_beta   90.00
_cell.angle_gamma   90.00
#
_symmetry.space_group_name_H-M   'P 1'
#
loop_
_entity.id
_entity.type
_entity.pdbx_description
1 polymer ?
#
loop_
_entity_poly.entity_id
_entity_poly.type
_entity_poly.pdbx_seq_one_letter_code
_entity_poly.pdbx_strand_id
1 'polypeptide(L)'
;MVITKYSQYKEEVFDFIEIFLNDKYPYYSESNISITPIENIRGHMCEDMNDSKISKLDQCNSMLSSDGTFPNNLPMFERFNNKSFKCGNNADFENSYLTYYEKYRIEFPLNNNKTLILKSMADMDNNQNFDEQTPKIKCSIFDETFKKAKPMQFPYSHFPEMDKLESKSPISLLFAHLYYKHNTTNEGSFEDIMNETCDTMDYIFTPPCQDTSKVIYTFGECYSKNQTMPIIFKNCRYNDIEYSDLTYKCTYLEYTNIKGYIIMITIFISCYSIKADIIISVYNNSSFDISIKKYKMHYFYISLLIVQILILSIWTKGSKIIVKNEIIIEKYGKADYEYDSCSYSNNKLLNVVFCDVFVILLNSLILSYKGRKSK
;
A
#
# COMPACT_ATOMS: atom_id res chain seq x y z
N MET A 1 -6.00 2.03 3.92
CA MET A 1 -7.07 2.84 3.32
C MET A 1 -6.77 4.30 3.63
N VAL A 2 -6.41 5.09 2.63
CA VAL A 2 -5.96 6.48 2.83
C VAL A 2 -7.17 7.41 2.66
N ILE A 3 -7.58 8.07 3.75
CA ILE A 3 -8.67 9.05 3.72
C ILE A 3 -8.06 10.43 3.54
N THR A 4 -8.00 10.91 2.30
CA THR A 4 -7.61 12.28 1.99
C THR A 4 -8.85 13.12 1.65
N LYS A 5 -8.68 14.44 1.52
CA LYS A 5 -9.71 15.35 0.97
C LYS A 5 -10.21 14.91 -0.42
N TYR A 6 -9.47 14.06 -1.12
CA TYR A 6 -9.77 13.54 -2.45
C TYR A 6 -10.30 12.09 -2.45
N SER A 7 -10.57 11.49 -1.29
CA SER A 7 -11.15 10.14 -1.22
C SER A 7 -12.54 10.13 -1.85
N GLN A 8 -12.81 9.11 -2.67
CA GLN A 8 -14.09 8.94 -3.35
C GLN A 8 -15.27 8.76 -2.37
N TYR A 9 -15.00 8.25 -1.16
CA TYR A 9 -16.01 7.94 -0.14
C TYR A 9 -15.87 8.80 1.12
N LYS A 10 -15.57 10.09 0.92
CA LYS A 10 -15.32 11.01 2.03
C LYS A 10 -16.56 11.15 2.93
N GLU A 11 -17.74 11.27 2.33
CA GLU A 11 -18.98 11.53 3.07
C GLU A 11 -19.41 10.31 3.88
N GLU A 12 -19.28 9.10 3.32
CA GLU A 12 -19.63 7.85 3.97
C GLU A 12 -18.75 7.53 5.19
N VAL A 13 -17.49 7.98 5.18
CA VAL A 13 -16.58 7.85 6.32
C VAL A 13 -16.94 8.84 7.43
N PHE A 14 -17.32 10.07 7.08
CA PHE A 14 -17.82 11.03 8.07
C PHE A 14 -19.15 10.58 8.66
N ASP A 15 -20.05 10.02 7.86
CA ASP A 15 -21.30 9.40 8.33
C ASP A 15 -21.01 8.23 9.27
N PHE A 16 -20.00 7.39 8.96
CA PHE A 16 -19.60 6.28 9.82
C PHE A 16 -19.02 6.75 11.17
N ILE A 17 -18.16 7.79 11.15
CA ILE A 17 -17.61 8.40 12.36
C ILE A 17 -18.72 9.10 13.16
N GLU A 18 -19.65 9.78 12.49
CA GLU A 18 -20.81 10.39 13.12
C GLU A 18 -21.70 9.33 13.78
N ILE A 19 -22.00 8.21 13.12
CA ILE A 19 -22.74 7.08 13.72
C ILE A 19 -22.02 6.55 14.97
N PHE A 20 -20.69 6.49 14.96
CA PHE A 20 -19.89 6.05 16.11
C PHE A 20 -19.86 7.05 17.27
N LEU A 21 -20.01 8.35 16.99
CA LEU A 21 -19.99 9.43 17.97
C LEU A 21 -21.40 9.93 18.36
N ASN A 22 -22.45 9.46 17.69
CA ASN A 22 -23.81 9.96 17.87
C ASN A 22 -24.54 9.18 18.97
N ASP A 23 -24.80 9.88 20.07
CA ASP A 23 -25.44 9.36 21.28
C ASP A 23 -26.86 8.80 21.05
N LYS A 24 -27.48 9.09 19.90
CA LYS A 24 -28.79 8.55 19.51
C LYS A 24 -28.76 7.05 19.19
N TYR A 25 -27.59 6.47 18.91
CA TYR A 25 -27.42 5.05 18.59
C TYR A 25 -26.78 4.29 19.77
N PRO A 26 -27.58 3.82 20.75
CA PRO A 26 -27.08 3.34 22.04
C PRO A 26 -26.10 2.15 21.92
N TYR A 27 -26.25 1.29 20.92
CA TYR A 27 -25.36 0.15 20.73
C TYR A 27 -23.89 0.53 20.40
N TYR A 28 -23.70 1.65 19.70
CA TYR A 28 -22.36 2.14 19.33
C TYR A 28 -21.81 3.14 20.33
N SER A 29 -22.65 4.00 20.90
CA SER A 29 -22.24 4.92 21.97
C SER A 29 -21.85 4.16 23.25
N GLU A 30 -22.49 3.01 23.55
CA GLU A 30 -22.08 2.16 24.67
C GLU A 30 -20.78 1.41 24.44
N SER A 31 -20.44 1.10 23.19
CA SER A 31 -19.14 0.52 22.81
C SER A 31 -17.99 1.52 22.96
N ASN A 32 -18.30 2.82 23.01
CA ASN A 32 -17.35 3.91 23.23
C ASN A 32 -17.17 4.26 24.72
N ILE A 33 -17.84 3.54 25.63
CA ILE A 33 -17.63 3.67 27.08
C ILE A 33 -16.41 2.84 27.49
N SER A 34 -15.28 3.14 26.84
CA SER A 34 -14.05 3.21 27.61
C SER A 34 -14.27 4.40 28.54
N ILE A 35 -14.49 4.11 29.82
CA ILE A 35 -14.64 5.10 30.89
C ILE A 35 -13.62 6.23 30.68
N THR A 36 -14.06 7.39 30.24
CA THR A 36 -13.22 8.58 30.41
C THR A 36 -13.32 8.94 31.89
N PRO A 37 -12.21 9.26 32.58
CA PRO A 37 -12.21 9.52 34.03
C PRO A 37 -13.04 10.73 34.48
N ILE A 38 -13.77 11.37 33.57
CA ILE A 38 -14.22 12.75 33.71
C ILE A 38 -15.75 12.88 33.80
N GLU A 39 -16.54 11.93 33.29
CA GLU A 39 -18.01 12.07 33.32
C GLU A 39 -18.74 10.88 33.94
N ASN A 40 -19.07 11.03 35.22
CA ASN A 40 -19.89 10.12 36.00
C ASN A 40 -21.38 10.37 35.76
N ILE A 41 -21.89 10.09 34.55
CA ILE A 41 -23.31 10.28 34.23
C ILE A 41 -23.94 8.92 33.94
N ARG A 42 -24.52 8.28 34.97
CA ARG A 42 -25.49 7.18 34.83
C ARG A 42 -26.44 6.97 36.03
N GLY A 43 -26.46 7.86 37.02
CA GLY A 43 -27.27 7.68 38.23
C GLY A 43 -28.71 8.25 38.18
N HIS A 44 -28.92 9.40 37.54
CA HIS A 44 -30.16 10.16 37.76
C HIS A 44 -31.41 9.61 37.02
N MET A 45 -31.24 8.79 35.97
CA MET A 45 -32.38 8.24 35.22
C MET A 45 -33.07 7.05 35.91
N CYS A 46 -32.51 6.55 37.01
CA CYS A 46 -33.05 5.39 37.71
C CYS A 46 -33.85 5.73 38.98
N GLU A 47 -33.89 7.00 39.40
CA GLU A 47 -34.53 7.38 40.67
C GLU A 47 -36.05 7.59 40.57
N ASP A 48 -36.63 7.73 39.36
CA ASP A 48 -38.05 8.10 39.20
C ASP A 48 -39.02 6.92 38.93
N MET A 49 -38.61 5.66 39.15
CA MET A 49 -39.50 4.50 38.98
C MET A 49 -39.80 3.77 40.29
N ASN A 50 -40.38 4.49 41.25
CA ASN A 50 -41.11 3.88 42.35
C ASN A 50 -42.63 4.07 42.16
N ASP A 51 -43.37 2.99 42.39
CA ASP A 51 -44.81 2.93 42.68
C ASP A 51 -45.85 2.96 41.55
N SER A 52 -45.87 1.92 40.70
CA SER A 52 -47.17 1.42 40.22
C SER A 52 -47.20 -0.11 40.11
N LYS A 53 -48.24 -0.73 40.69
CA LYS A 53 -48.58 -2.16 40.57
C LYS A 53 -49.05 -2.46 39.13
N ILE A 54 -48.14 -2.44 38.18
CA ILE A 54 -48.42 -2.86 36.81
C ILE A 54 -48.41 -4.40 36.78
N SER A 55 -49.45 -5.02 36.22
CA SER A 55 -49.48 -6.49 36.12
C SER A 55 -48.40 -6.97 35.15
N LYS A 56 -47.86 -8.19 35.34
CA LYS A 56 -46.83 -8.77 34.47
C LYS A 56 -47.23 -8.76 32.98
N LEU A 57 -48.53 -8.88 32.72
CA LEU A 57 -49.09 -8.85 31.37
C LEU A 57 -48.98 -7.44 30.75
N ASP A 58 -49.26 -6.41 31.54
CA ASP A 58 -49.25 -5.02 31.08
C ASP A 58 -47.82 -4.53 30.80
N GLN A 59 -46.86 -4.93 31.64
CA GLN A 59 -45.44 -4.61 31.43
C GLN A 59 -44.91 -5.23 30.14
N CYS A 60 -45.25 -6.50 29.89
CA CYS A 60 -44.90 -7.20 28.65
C CYS A 60 -45.52 -6.53 27.41
N ASN A 61 -46.81 -6.20 27.45
CA ASN A 61 -47.49 -5.52 26.35
C ASN A 61 -46.92 -4.12 26.07
N SER A 62 -46.44 -3.40 27.09
CA SER A 62 -45.78 -2.10 26.91
C SER A 62 -44.46 -2.21 26.14
N MET A 63 -43.67 -3.26 26.39
CA MET A 63 -42.40 -3.51 25.67
C MET A 63 -42.64 -3.95 24.23
N LEU A 64 -43.64 -4.82 23.99
CA LEU A 64 -44.03 -5.23 22.62
C LEU A 64 -44.55 -4.06 21.78
N SER A 65 -45.03 -3.00 22.42
CA SER A 65 -45.51 -1.77 21.77
C SER A 65 -44.41 -0.74 21.52
N SER A 66 -43.20 -0.95 22.06
CA SER A 66 -42.06 -0.06 21.83
C SER A 66 -41.38 -0.42 20.51
N ASP A 67 -41.11 0.58 19.66
CA ASP A 67 -40.44 0.42 18.37
C ASP A 67 -38.95 0.06 18.58
N GLY A 68 -38.69 -1.21 18.85
CA GLY A 68 -37.34 -1.77 18.91
C GLY A 68 -36.86 -2.19 17.52
N THR A 69 -35.65 -1.78 17.14
CA THR A 69 -34.96 -2.29 15.95
C THR A 69 -34.15 -3.52 16.35
N PHE A 70 -34.62 -4.72 15.98
CA PHE A 70 -33.85 -5.95 16.16
C PHE A 70 -32.84 -6.11 15.01
N PRO A 71 -31.58 -6.48 15.30
CA PRO A 71 -30.59 -6.75 14.25
C PRO A 71 -30.99 -8.02 13.48
N ASN A 72 -31.50 -7.84 12.27
CA ASN A 72 -32.06 -8.89 11.41
C ASN A 72 -31.05 -9.94 10.90
N ASN A 73 -29.76 -9.83 11.23
CA ASN A 73 -28.69 -10.59 10.57
C ASN A 73 -28.08 -11.74 11.39
N LEU A 74 -28.65 -12.09 12.54
CA LEU A 74 -28.17 -13.23 13.32
C LEU A 74 -28.92 -14.52 12.90
N PRO A 75 -28.22 -15.62 12.53
CA PRO A 75 -28.84 -16.87 12.06
C PRO A 75 -29.81 -17.50 13.07
N MET A 76 -29.64 -17.18 14.35
CA MET A 76 -30.54 -17.61 15.41
C MET A 76 -31.92 -16.92 15.31
N PHE A 77 -31.97 -15.70 14.78
CA PHE A 77 -33.20 -14.90 14.68
C PHE A 77 -34.01 -15.14 13.41
N GLU A 78 -33.42 -15.71 12.36
CA GLU A 78 -34.16 -16.12 11.15
C GLU A 78 -35.31 -17.11 11.48
N ARG A 79 -35.15 -17.92 12.53
CA ARG A 79 -36.21 -18.83 13.00
C ARG A 79 -37.38 -18.12 13.68
N PHE A 80 -37.21 -16.87 14.11
CA PHE A 80 -38.23 -16.07 14.80
C PHE A 80 -38.95 -15.09 13.87
N ASN A 81 -38.37 -14.75 12.72
CA ASN A 81 -38.84 -13.68 11.84
C ASN A 81 -40.26 -13.90 11.24
N ASN A 82 -40.86 -15.07 11.40
CA ASN A 82 -42.20 -15.38 10.86
C ASN A 82 -43.29 -15.68 11.91
N LYS A 83 -42.98 -15.61 13.21
CA LYS A 83 -43.98 -15.86 14.27
C LYS A 83 -44.17 -14.62 15.13
N SER A 84 -45.43 -14.16 15.25
CA SER A 84 -45.79 -13.14 16.22
C SER A 84 -45.99 -13.80 17.59
N PHE A 85 -45.23 -13.34 18.58
CA PHE A 85 -45.36 -13.81 19.95
C PHE A 85 -46.31 -12.92 20.73
N LYS A 86 -47.06 -13.51 21.65
CA LYS A 86 -47.92 -12.81 22.61
C LYS A 86 -47.44 -13.06 24.02
N CYS A 87 -47.75 -12.15 24.94
CA CYS A 87 -47.49 -12.35 26.35
C CYS A 87 -48.45 -13.40 26.91
N GLY A 88 -47.92 -14.43 27.57
CA GLY A 88 -48.71 -15.45 28.25
C GLY A 88 -48.26 -15.64 29.70
N ASN A 89 -49.06 -16.39 30.46
CA ASN A 89 -48.73 -16.72 31.86
C ASN A 89 -47.56 -17.70 31.98
N ASN A 90 -47.37 -18.58 30.99
CA ASN A 90 -46.26 -19.52 30.87
C ASN A 90 -45.70 -19.48 29.44
N ALA A 91 -44.38 -19.68 29.29
CA ALA A 91 -43.73 -19.71 27.99
C ALA A 91 -44.15 -20.98 27.24
N ASP A 92 -44.67 -20.81 26.02
CA ASP A 92 -45.24 -21.89 25.22
C ASP A 92 -44.92 -21.69 23.73
N PHE A 93 -44.23 -22.64 23.14
CA PHE A 93 -43.82 -22.57 21.73
C PHE A 93 -44.98 -22.72 20.75
N GLU A 94 -45.97 -23.55 21.06
CA GLU A 94 -47.08 -23.85 20.16
C GLU A 94 -48.02 -22.65 20.06
N ASN A 95 -48.32 -22.07 21.23
CA ASN A 95 -49.16 -20.87 21.33
C ASN A 95 -48.41 -19.56 21.07
N SER A 96 -47.08 -19.65 20.83
CA SER A 96 -46.19 -18.49 20.68
C SER A 96 -46.30 -17.52 21.85
N TYR A 97 -46.35 -18.06 23.06
CA TYR A 97 -46.37 -17.28 24.29
C TYR A 97 -44.97 -17.11 24.86
N LEU A 98 -44.59 -15.86 25.10
CA LEU A 98 -43.43 -15.52 25.92
C LEU A 98 -43.92 -15.09 27.31
N THR A 99 -43.12 -15.33 28.33
CA THR A 99 -43.48 -15.04 29.72
C THR A 99 -42.40 -14.25 30.42
N TYR A 100 -42.83 -13.30 31.24
CA TYR A 100 -41.96 -12.55 32.14
C TYR A 100 -42.02 -13.20 33.52
N TYR A 101 -40.86 -13.60 34.00
CA TYR A 101 -40.65 -14.00 35.39
C TYR A 101 -39.88 -12.88 36.07
N GLU A 102 -40.30 -12.47 37.26
CA GLU A 102 -39.61 -11.41 38.02
C GLU A 102 -39.50 -10.09 37.20
N LYS A 103 -38.81 -9.07 37.71
CA LYS A 103 -38.80 -7.73 37.08
C LYS A 103 -37.96 -7.66 35.80
N TYR A 104 -37.00 -8.58 35.62
CA TYR A 104 -35.97 -8.47 34.58
C TYR A 104 -35.60 -9.78 33.87
N ARG A 105 -36.46 -10.81 33.97
CA ARG A 105 -36.23 -12.09 33.33
C ARG A 105 -37.34 -12.43 32.33
N ILE A 106 -36.95 -12.73 31.11
CA ILE A 106 -37.84 -13.12 30.01
C ILE A 106 -37.55 -14.57 29.67
N GLU A 107 -38.61 -15.38 29.58
CA GLU A 107 -38.52 -16.73 29.06
C GLU A 107 -39.12 -16.79 27.66
N PHE A 108 -38.28 -17.22 26.73
CA PHE A 108 -38.59 -17.31 25.32
C PHE A 108 -38.57 -18.77 24.88
N PRO A 109 -39.68 -19.35 24.42
CA PRO A 109 -39.70 -20.74 24.01
C PRO A 109 -39.02 -20.92 22.65
N LEU A 110 -37.99 -21.77 22.58
CA LEU A 110 -37.30 -22.12 21.35
C LEU A 110 -37.96 -23.30 20.63
N ASN A 111 -38.50 -24.24 21.40
CA ASN A 111 -39.35 -25.36 20.99
C ASN A 111 -40.09 -25.92 22.22
N ASN A 112 -40.91 -26.96 22.05
CA ASN A 112 -41.71 -27.55 23.14
C ASN A 112 -40.90 -28.03 24.36
N ASN A 113 -39.58 -28.25 24.20
CA ASN A 113 -38.72 -28.80 25.25
C ASN A 113 -37.59 -27.86 25.68
N LYS A 114 -37.44 -26.69 25.05
CA LYS A 114 -36.33 -25.77 25.29
C LYS A 114 -36.83 -24.33 25.37
N THR A 115 -36.48 -23.66 26.45
CA THR A 115 -36.69 -22.23 26.65
C THR A 115 -35.33 -21.53 26.76
N LEU A 116 -35.26 -20.32 26.20
CA LEU A 116 -34.15 -19.39 26.39
C LEU A 116 -34.56 -18.43 27.50
N ILE A 117 -33.74 -18.38 28.55
CA ILE A 117 -33.95 -17.45 29.66
C ILE A 117 -33.02 -16.26 29.42
N LEU A 118 -33.61 -15.10 29.12
CA LEU A 118 -32.90 -13.83 29.02
C LEU A 118 -33.00 -13.14 30.38
N LYS A 119 -31.85 -12.86 30.99
CA LYS A 119 -31.77 -12.10 32.24
C LYS A 119 -31.12 -10.76 31.94
N SER A 120 -31.66 -9.68 32.52
CA SER A 120 -30.96 -8.41 32.50
C SER A 120 -29.66 -8.51 33.28
N MET A 121 -28.61 -7.81 32.83
CA MET A 121 -27.39 -7.66 33.62
C MET A 121 -27.66 -6.95 34.97
N ALA A 122 -28.76 -6.20 35.08
CA ALA A 122 -29.21 -5.58 36.34
C ALA A 122 -29.66 -6.61 37.40
N ASP A 123 -30.01 -7.85 37.03
CA ASP A 123 -30.33 -8.91 38.00
C ASP A 123 -29.09 -9.42 38.74
N MET A 124 -27.88 -9.24 38.18
CA MET A 124 -26.66 -9.62 38.89
C MET A 124 -26.34 -8.71 40.07
N ASP A 125 -26.87 -7.47 40.06
CA ASP A 125 -26.69 -6.51 41.15
C ASP A 125 -27.72 -6.66 42.29
N ASN A 126 -28.81 -7.42 42.09
CA ASN A 126 -29.98 -7.38 42.97
C ASN A 126 -30.22 -8.63 43.84
N ASN A 127 -29.23 -9.48 44.08
CA ASN A 127 -29.34 -10.44 45.18
C ASN A 127 -29.15 -9.73 46.53
N GLN A 128 -30.28 -9.28 47.06
CA GLN A 128 -30.53 -8.47 48.25
C GLN A 128 -30.08 -9.10 49.59
N ASN A 129 -28.78 -9.35 49.78
CA ASN A 129 -28.17 -9.39 51.11
C ASN A 129 -26.66 -9.11 51.01
N PHE A 130 -26.32 -7.98 50.42
CA PHE A 130 -24.97 -7.42 50.46
C PHE A 130 -25.07 -5.96 50.92
N ASP A 131 -25.34 -5.78 52.21
CA ASP A 131 -24.72 -4.65 52.90
C ASP A 131 -23.20 -4.85 52.74
N GLU A 132 -22.59 -3.94 51.99
CA GLU A 132 -21.16 -3.81 51.75
C GLU A 132 -20.49 -4.95 50.95
N GLN A 133 -20.76 -5.01 49.64
CA GLN A 133 -19.66 -5.37 48.73
C GLN A 133 -18.60 -4.28 48.81
N THR A 134 -17.60 -4.49 49.68
CA THR A 134 -16.43 -3.62 49.78
C THR A 134 -15.81 -3.40 48.39
N PRO A 135 -15.23 -2.22 48.09
CA PRO A 135 -14.59 -1.92 46.81
C PRO A 135 -13.62 -3.01 46.33
N LYS A 136 -13.04 -3.75 47.28
CA LYS A 136 -12.15 -4.90 47.06
C LYS A 136 -12.83 -6.08 46.36
N ILE A 137 -14.11 -6.34 46.63
CA ILE A 137 -14.89 -7.43 46.02
C ILE A 137 -15.32 -7.04 44.60
N LYS A 138 -15.71 -5.77 44.38
CA LYS A 138 -15.97 -5.23 43.04
C LYS A 138 -14.73 -5.30 42.16
N CYS A 139 -13.58 -4.91 42.70
CA CYS A 139 -12.30 -5.03 42.01
C CYS A 139 -11.91 -6.49 41.79
N SER A 140 -12.19 -7.42 42.71
CA SER A 140 -11.88 -8.84 42.49
C SER A 140 -12.77 -9.51 41.44
N ILE A 141 -14.04 -9.09 41.32
CA ILE A 141 -14.93 -9.56 40.25
C ILE A 141 -14.49 -8.98 38.92
N PHE A 142 -14.13 -7.70 38.86
CA PHE A 142 -13.51 -7.12 37.67
C PHE A 142 -12.21 -7.84 37.32
N ASP A 143 -11.31 -8.06 38.28
CA ASP A 143 -10.04 -8.78 38.06
C ASP A 143 -10.28 -10.24 37.65
N GLU A 144 -11.23 -10.94 38.24
CA GLU A 144 -11.56 -12.32 37.84
C GLU A 144 -12.23 -12.36 36.48
N THR A 145 -13.12 -11.41 36.19
CA THR A 145 -13.78 -11.30 34.89
C THR A 145 -12.78 -10.85 33.83
N PHE A 146 -11.79 -10.03 34.15
CA PHE A 146 -10.69 -9.63 33.26
C PHE A 146 -9.64 -10.74 33.11
N LYS A 147 -9.44 -11.58 34.14
CA LYS A 147 -8.62 -12.80 34.05
C LYS A 147 -9.31 -13.92 33.26
N LYS A 148 -10.64 -14.02 33.34
CA LYS A 148 -11.46 -15.06 32.67
C LYS A 148 -11.89 -14.63 31.27
N ALA A 149 -12.28 -13.38 31.10
CA ALA A 149 -12.40 -12.72 29.81
C ALA A 149 -10.98 -12.47 29.33
N LYS A 150 -10.43 -13.47 28.63
CA LYS A 150 -9.53 -13.11 27.54
C LYS A 150 -10.28 -12.03 26.74
N PRO A 151 -9.64 -10.90 26.40
CA PRO A 151 -10.24 -9.97 25.45
C PRO A 151 -10.79 -10.82 24.31
N MET A 152 -12.02 -10.55 23.87
CA MET A 152 -12.66 -11.30 22.80
C MET A 152 -11.73 -11.21 21.59
N GLN A 153 -10.80 -12.15 21.52
CA GLN A 153 -9.99 -12.45 20.36
C GLN A 153 -11.01 -13.11 19.44
N PHE A 154 -11.87 -12.27 18.83
CA PHE A 154 -12.34 -12.53 17.48
C PHE A 154 -11.15 -13.12 16.74
N PRO A 155 -11.30 -14.27 16.06
CA PRO A 155 -10.24 -15.23 15.78
C PRO A 155 -9.15 -14.64 14.87
N TYR A 156 -8.33 -13.76 15.44
CA TYR A 156 -7.23 -13.05 14.80
C TYR A 156 -5.90 -13.44 15.43
N SER A 157 -5.88 -14.39 16.37
CA SER A 157 -4.65 -15.01 16.89
C SER A 157 -3.84 -15.77 15.83
N HIS A 158 -4.19 -15.63 14.55
CA HIS A 158 -3.47 -16.16 13.39
C HIS A 158 -3.09 -15.07 12.38
N PHE A 159 -3.34 -13.78 12.66
CA PHE A 159 -2.88 -12.69 11.80
C PHE A 159 -1.63 -12.05 12.40
N PRO A 160 -0.42 -12.47 11.98
CA PRO A 160 0.83 -11.89 12.45
C PRO A 160 0.92 -10.37 12.21
N GLU A 161 0.09 -9.81 11.33
CA GLU A 161 -0.07 -8.38 11.11
C GLU A 161 -0.65 -7.67 12.35
N MET A 162 -1.56 -8.30 13.09
CA MET A 162 -2.16 -7.69 14.28
C MET A 162 -1.17 -7.62 15.44
N ASP A 163 -0.36 -8.66 15.65
CA ASP A 163 0.73 -8.64 16.63
C ASP A 163 1.73 -7.52 16.30
N LYS A 164 2.03 -7.32 15.01
CA LYS A 164 2.88 -6.22 14.55
C LYS A 164 2.21 -4.86 14.77
N LEU A 165 0.92 -4.74 14.49
CA LEU A 165 0.14 -3.52 14.72
C LEU A 165 0.15 -3.12 16.18
N GLU A 166 -0.07 -4.08 17.08
CA GLU A 166 -0.02 -3.85 18.52
C GLU A 166 1.39 -3.47 18.96
N SER A 167 2.42 -4.22 18.52
CA SER A 167 3.81 -3.94 18.90
C SER A 167 4.32 -2.57 18.43
N LYS A 168 3.87 -2.09 17.26
CA LYS A 168 4.28 -0.81 16.68
C LYS A 168 3.37 0.34 17.10
N SER A 169 2.12 0.06 17.47
CA SER A 169 1.13 1.01 17.96
C SER A 169 1.12 2.35 17.19
N PRO A 170 0.99 2.35 15.85
CA PRO A 170 1.14 3.57 15.02
C PRO A 170 0.13 4.67 15.40
N ILE A 171 -1.07 4.28 15.86
CA ILE A 171 -2.08 5.24 16.34
C ILE A 171 -1.65 5.91 17.65
N SER A 172 -1.07 5.15 18.58
CA SER A 172 -0.55 5.70 19.82
C SER A 172 0.66 6.62 19.55
N LEU A 173 1.50 6.25 18.58
CA LEU A 173 2.63 7.08 18.14
C LEU A 173 2.14 8.41 17.54
N LEU A 174 1.14 8.36 16.64
CA LEU A 174 0.48 9.55 16.11
C LEU A 174 -0.03 10.47 17.23
N PHE A 175 -0.78 9.92 18.20
CA PHE A 175 -1.28 10.71 19.32
C PHE A 175 -0.16 11.26 20.20
N ALA A 176 0.94 10.52 20.39
CA ALA A 176 2.11 11.02 21.09
C ALA A 176 2.70 12.24 20.39
N HIS A 177 2.89 12.21 19.07
CA HIS A 177 3.37 13.37 18.33
C HIS A 177 2.43 14.58 18.43
N LEU A 178 1.11 14.35 18.38
CA LEU A 178 0.12 15.42 18.53
C LEU A 178 0.10 16.00 19.95
N TYR A 179 0.30 15.15 20.97
CA TYR A 179 0.29 15.54 22.37
C TYR A 179 1.56 16.29 22.79
N TYR A 180 2.74 15.81 22.38
CA TYR A 180 4.04 16.39 22.76
C TYR A 180 4.41 17.67 22.00
N LYS A 181 3.44 18.25 21.28
CA LYS A 181 3.48 19.60 20.74
C LYS A 181 4.60 19.81 19.71
N HIS A 182 4.24 19.45 18.49
CA HIS A 182 5.01 19.59 17.26
C HIS A 182 5.73 20.94 17.03
N ASN A 183 5.20 22.05 17.57
CA ASN A 183 5.79 23.38 17.38
C ASN A 183 7.08 23.62 18.16
N THR A 184 7.41 22.78 19.14
CA THR A 184 8.59 22.96 20.01
C THR A 184 9.70 21.95 19.77
N THR A 185 9.41 20.83 19.12
CA THR A 185 10.36 19.77 18.78
C THR A 185 10.62 19.78 17.27
N ASN A 186 11.84 19.47 16.83
CA ASN A 186 12.21 19.38 15.40
C ASN A 186 11.61 18.14 14.70
N GLU A 187 10.41 17.71 15.08
CA GLU A 187 9.78 16.44 14.66
C GLU A 187 9.14 16.50 13.26
N GLY A 188 9.38 17.57 12.48
CA GLY A 188 8.85 17.74 11.13
C GLY A 188 7.57 18.57 11.06
N SER A 189 6.79 18.40 10.02
CA SER A 189 5.46 18.97 9.84
C SER A 189 4.36 17.95 10.16
N PHE A 190 3.12 18.40 10.38
CA PHE A 190 1.98 17.49 10.59
C PHE A 190 1.81 16.48 9.43
N GLU A 191 2.14 16.90 8.20
CA GLU A 191 2.15 16.03 7.03
C GLU A 191 3.18 14.91 7.17
N ASP A 192 4.37 15.19 7.74
CA ASP A 192 5.40 14.20 7.98
C ASP A 192 4.98 13.15 9.01
N ILE A 193 4.33 13.55 10.12
CA ILE A 193 3.78 12.58 11.10
C ILE A 193 2.70 11.71 10.44
N MET A 194 1.80 12.32 9.67
CA MET A 194 0.74 11.56 9.01
C MET A 194 1.33 10.56 8.03
N ASN A 195 2.34 10.96 7.27
CA ASN A 195 3.06 10.07 6.37
C ASN A 195 3.78 8.96 7.13
N GLU A 196 4.46 9.25 8.24
CA GLU A 196 5.10 8.23 9.10
C GLU A 196 4.08 7.20 9.62
N THR A 197 2.90 7.67 10.04
CA THR A 197 1.81 6.82 10.52
C THR A 197 1.27 5.94 9.38
N CYS A 198 1.05 6.54 8.21
CA CYS A 198 0.61 5.83 7.01
C CYS A 198 1.64 4.79 6.56
N ASP A 199 2.91 5.15 6.49
CA ASP A 199 4.02 4.27 6.10
C ASP A 199 4.14 3.10 7.07
N THR A 200 3.98 3.34 8.38
CA THR A 200 4.00 2.28 9.39
C THR A 200 2.82 1.34 9.22
N MET A 201 1.61 1.87 8.99
CA MET A 201 0.40 1.07 8.76
C MET A 201 0.51 0.25 7.47
N ASP A 202 0.88 0.89 6.36
CA ASP A 202 1.07 0.23 5.08
C ASP A 202 2.16 -0.84 5.19
N TYR A 203 3.26 -0.56 5.89
CA TYR A 203 4.29 -1.56 6.20
C TYR A 203 3.71 -2.75 6.96
N ILE A 204 2.94 -2.53 8.03
CA ILE A 204 2.34 -3.59 8.85
C ILE A 204 1.42 -4.49 8.03
N PHE A 205 0.53 -3.89 7.24
CA PHE A 205 -0.48 -4.62 6.44
C PHE A 205 0.03 -5.17 5.12
N THR A 206 1.21 -4.75 4.67
CA THR A 206 1.83 -5.33 3.49
C THR A 206 2.34 -6.74 3.85
N PRO A 207 1.88 -7.80 3.15
CA PRO A 207 2.29 -9.17 3.45
C PRO A 207 3.75 -9.40 3.05
N PRO A 208 4.45 -10.36 3.67
CA PRO A 208 5.79 -10.75 3.22
C PRO A 208 5.72 -11.37 1.81
N CYS A 209 6.71 -11.11 0.96
CA CYS A 209 6.71 -11.60 -0.43
C CYS A 209 6.72 -13.13 -0.55
N GLN A 210 7.16 -13.84 0.50
CA GLN A 210 7.16 -15.31 0.56
C GLN A 210 5.74 -15.90 0.54
N ASP A 211 4.75 -15.16 1.05
CA ASP A 211 3.38 -15.64 1.20
C ASP A 211 2.49 -15.24 0.01
N THR A 212 3.02 -14.48 -0.94
CA THR A 212 2.27 -13.99 -2.10
C THR A 212 2.62 -14.79 -3.36
N SER A 213 1.61 -15.39 -3.98
CA SER A 213 1.79 -16.13 -5.25
C SER A 213 2.07 -15.22 -6.46
N LYS A 214 1.74 -13.93 -6.37
CA LYS A 214 1.94 -12.95 -7.43
C LYS A 214 2.58 -11.69 -6.87
N VAL A 215 3.88 -11.56 -7.07
CA VAL A 215 4.67 -10.39 -6.66
C VAL A 215 4.64 -9.34 -7.76
N ILE A 216 4.25 -8.11 -7.42
CA ILE A 216 4.28 -6.93 -8.29
C ILE A 216 5.45 -6.07 -7.83
N TYR A 217 6.37 -5.78 -8.73
CA TYR A 217 7.51 -4.92 -8.46
C TYR A 217 7.75 -3.96 -9.62
N THR A 218 8.56 -2.94 -9.35
CA THR A 218 9.04 -1.97 -10.33
C THR A 218 10.53 -1.74 -10.10
N PHE A 219 11.28 -1.46 -11.15
CA PHE A 219 12.67 -1.07 -11.02
C PHE A 219 12.76 0.43 -10.69
N GLY A 220 13.61 0.77 -9.72
CA GLY A 220 13.99 2.16 -9.47
C GLY A 220 14.97 2.68 -10.52
N GLU A 221 15.51 3.88 -10.26
CA GLU A 221 16.52 4.48 -11.12
C GLU A 221 17.84 3.68 -11.09
N CYS A 222 18.58 3.72 -12.20
CA CYS A 222 19.90 3.10 -12.28
C CYS A 222 20.92 3.91 -11.49
N TYR A 223 21.61 3.31 -10.53
CA TYR A 223 22.74 3.94 -9.87
C TYR A 223 23.98 3.85 -10.77
N SER A 224 24.39 4.98 -11.37
CA SER A 224 25.49 5.04 -12.34
C SER A 224 26.82 4.49 -11.82
N LYS A 225 27.07 4.58 -10.51
CA LYS A 225 28.32 4.11 -9.86
C LYS A 225 28.48 2.60 -9.96
N ASN A 226 27.39 1.86 -9.73
CA ASN A 226 27.41 0.40 -9.61
C ASN A 226 26.75 -0.29 -10.81
N GLN A 227 26.09 0.48 -11.70
CA GLN A 227 25.28 -0.02 -12.81
C GLN A 227 24.18 -0.99 -12.35
N THR A 228 23.58 -0.65 -11.20
CA THR A 228 22.53 -1.44 -10.58
C THR A 228 21.31 -0.57 -10.28
N MET A 229 20.11 -1.12 -10.45
CA MET A 229 18.84 -0.51 -10.08
C MET A 229 18.21 -1.28 -8.92
N PRO A 230 17.60 -0.61 -7.93
CA PRO A 230 16.91 -1.29 -6.84
C PRO A 230 15.59 -1.87 -7.36
N ILE A 231 15.21 -3.03 -6.82
CA ILE A 231 13.89 -3.64 -7.07
C ILE A 231 12.93 -3.12 -5.99
N ILE A 232 11.87 -2.44 -6.39
CA ILE A 232 10.85 -1.87 -5.51
C ILE A 232 9.60 -2.73 -5.59
N PHE A 233 9.28 -3.45 -4.52
CA PHE A 233 8.07 -4.26 -4.43
C PHE A 233 6.86 -3.37 -4.10
N LYS A 234 5.74 -3.55 -4.82
CA LYS A 234 4.54 -2.72 -4.66
C LYS A 234 3.46 -3.34 -3.78
N ASN A 235 3.41 -4.67 -3.70
CA ASN A 235 2.32 -5.38 -3.02
C ASN A 235 2.79 -6.34 -1.92
N CYS A 236 4.09 -6.41 -1.67
CA CYS A 236 4.65 -7.24 -0.62
C CYS A 236 5.94 -6.61 -0.09
N ARG A 237 6.32 -7.00 1.14
CA ARG A 237 7.55 -6.57 1.80
C ARG A 237 8.53 -7.73 1.89
N TYR A 238 9.82 -7.43 1.86
CA TYR A 238 10.86 -8.38 2.20
C TYR A 238 11.26 -8.17 3.66
N ASN A 239 11.58 -9.23 4.40
CA ASN A 239 11.98 -9.10 5.81
C ASN A 239 13.19 -8.16 5.95
N ASP A 240 13.14 -7.27 6.94
CA ASP A 240 13.96 -6.05 7.11
C ASP A 240 15.49 -6.20 7.11
N ILE A 241 16.03 -7.42 7.04
CA ILE A 241 17.42 -7.70 7.42
C ILE A 241 18.40 -7.69 6.22
N GLU A 242 17.94 -7.75 4.96
CA GLU A 242 18.84 -7.81 3.78
C GLU A 242 18.39 -6.93 2.59
N TYR A 243 17.63 -5.85 2.84
CA TYR A 243 17.03 -5.04 1.77
C TYR A 243 18.06 -4.33 0.86
N SER A 244 19.27 -4.07 1.35
CA SER A 244 20.28 -3.29 0.62
C SER A 244 20.92 -4.00 -0.58
N ASP A 245 20.72 -5.31 -0.74
CA ASP A 245 21.42 -6.09 -1.78
C ASP A 245 20.54 -6.54 -2.95
N LEU A 246 19.22 -6.31 -2.88
CA LEU A 246 18.28 -6.65 -3.95
C LEU A 246 18.37 -5.64 -5.09
N THR A 247 19.45 -5.77 -5.84
CA THR A 247 19.79 -4.91 -6.96
C THR A 247 19.84 -5.71 -8.24
N TYR A 248 19.34 -5.09 -9.31
CA TYR A 248 19.32 -5.67 -10.65
C TYR A 248 20.28 -4.90 -11.56
N LYS A 249 20.92 -5.56 -12.53
CA LYS A 249 21.82 -4.87 -13.46
C LYS A 249 21.02 -4.00 -14.41
N CYS A 250 21.45 -2.76 -14.63
CA CYS A 250 20.72 -1.85 -15.50
C CYS A 250 20.66 -2.36 -16.95
N THR A 251 19.46 -2.41 -17.51
CA THR A 251 19.19 -2.87 -18.89
C THR A 251 19.43 -1.80 -19.93
N TYR A 252 19.32 -0.52 -19.54
CA TYR A 252 19.69 0.60 -20.37
C TYR A 252 20.95 1.25 -19.81
N LEU A 253 21.81 1.66 -20.71
CA LEU A 253 22.94 2.50 -20.38
C LEU A 253 22.47 3.94 -20.48
N GLU A 254 22.55 4.69 -19.38
CA GLU A 254 22.23 6.11 -19.31
C GLU A 254 22.90 6.91 -20.43
N TYR A 255 22.38 8.09 -20.76
CA TYR A 255 22.88 8.99 -21.82
C TYR A 255 24.36 9.43 -21.64
N THR A 256 24.97 9.12 -20.48
CA THR A 256 26.42 9.15 -20.21
C THR A 256 27.20 8.01 -20.88
N ASN A 257 26.52 7.12 -21.59
CA ASN A 257 27.07 5.94 -22.23
C ASN A 257 28.12 6.31 -23.28
N ILE A 258 29.30 5.73 -23.11
CA ILE A 258 30.45 5.82 -24.01
C ILE A 258 30.03 5.65 -25.48
N LYS A 259 29.03 4.81 -25.78
CA LYS A 259 28.52 4.59 -27.15
C LYS A 259 27.90 5.84 -27.79
N GLY A 260 27.10 6.62 -27.04
CA GLY A 260 26.54 7.88 -27.53
C GLY A 260 27.64 8.92 -27.74
N TYR A 261 28.61 8.96 -26.82
CA TYR A 261 29.81 9.78 -26.96
C TYR A 261 30.62 9.42 -28.22
N ILE A 262 30.78 8.13 -28.55
CA ILE A 262 31.50 7.71 -29.76
C ILE A 262 30.81 8.22 -31.01
N ILE A 263 29.48 8.15 -31.10
CA ILE A 263 28.73 8.67 -32.26
C ILE A 263 28.95 10.19 -32.37
N MET A 264 28.81 10.93 -31.26
CA MET A 264 29.04 12.37 -31.22
C MET A 264 30.48 12.74 -31.64
N ILE A 265 31.48 12.05 -31.09
CA ILE A 265 32.91 12.25 -31.43
C ILE A 265 33.14 11.95 -32.92
N THR A 266 32.51 10.92 -33.48
CA THR A 266 32.64 10.57 -34.89
C THR A 266 32.08 11.64 -35.82
N ILE A 267 30.88 12.15 -35.51
CA ILE A 267 30.25 13.24 -36.27
C ILE A 267 31.17 14.48 -36.21
N PHE A 268 31.69 14.79 -35.02
CA PHE A 268 32.60 15.90 -34.83
C PHE A 268 33.89 15.77 -35.65
N ILE A 269 34.58 14.62 -35.59
CA ILE A 269 35.80 14.35 -36.38
C ILE A 269 35.51 14.48 -37.88
N SER A 270 34.38 13.95 -38.35
CA SER A 270 33.99 14.00 -39.75
C SER A 270 33.81 15.44 -40.24
N CYS A 271 33.09 16.27 -39.46
CA CYS A 271 32.92 17.70 -39.75
C CYS A 271 34.26 18.46 -39.79
N TYR A 272 35.16 18.19 -38.84
CA TYR A 272 36.49 18.80 -38.81
C TYR A 272 37.34 18.41 -40.02
N SER A 273 37.24 17.16 -40.45
CA SER A 273 38.00 16.62 -41.59
C SER A 273 37.59 17.31 -42.89
N ILE A 274 36.28 17.47 -43.10
CA ILE A 274 35.72 18.19 -44.25
C ILE A 274 36.20 19.64 -44.25
N LYS A 275 36.15 20.32 -43.10
CA LYS A 275 36.61 21.71 -42.97
C LYS A 275 38.11 21.84 -43.27
N ALA A 276 38.95 20.94 -42.75
CA ALA A 276 40.38 20.94 -42.99
C ALA A 276 40.73 20.74 -44.48
N ASP A 277 40.03 19.82 -45.14
CA ASP A 277 40.23 19.56 -46.58
C ASP A 277 39.87 20.78 -47.44
N ILE A 278 38.78 21.48 -47.12
CA ILE A 278 38.41 22.75 -47.78
C ILE A 278 39.53 23.78 -47.65
N ILE A 279 40.09 23.95 -46.44
CA ILE A 279 41.15 24.93 -46.17
C ILE A 279 42.41 24.59 -46.98
N ILE A 280 42.85 23.32 -46.96
CA ILE A 280 44.04 22.87 -47.72
C ILE A 280 43.82 23.05 -49.22
N SER A 281 42.63 22.72 -49.72
CA SER A 281 42.27 22.89 -51.13
C SER A 281 42.29 24.35 -51.57
N VAL A 282 41.90 25.30 -50.71
CA VAL A 282 41.96 26.74 -51.00
C VAL A 282 43.41 27.24 -50.99
N TYR A 283 44.24 26.75 -50.08
CA TYR A 283 45.61 27.23 -49.92
C TYR A 283 46.57 26.76 -51.02
N ASN A 284 46.45 25.51 -51.47
CA ASN A 284 47.38 24.90 -52.43
C ASN A 284 47.07 25.27 -53.90
N ASN A 285 46.73 26.54 -54.13
CA ASN A 285 46.11 27.11 -55.32
C ASN A 285 46.98 27.00 -56.60
N SER A 286 47.04 25.82 -57.21
CA SER A 286 47.58 25.62 -58.56
C SER A 286 46.42 25.52 -59.55
N SER A 287 46.14 26.62 -60.26
CA SER A 287 45.31 26.76 -61.47
C SER A 287 43.98 25.99 -61.54
N PHE A 288 42.91 26.76 -61.70
CA PHE A 288 41.47 26.44 -61.72
C PHE A 288 40.91 25.31 -62.64
N ASP A 289 41.62 24.23 -62.93
CA ASP A 289 41.03 22.96 -63.43
C ASP A 289 40.38 22.15 -62.27
N ILE A 290 39.70 22.91 -61.40
CA ILE A 290 39.42 22.62 -59.99
C ILE A 290 38.02 22.04 -59.78
N SER A 291 37.11 22.11 -60.75
CA SER A 291 35.70 21.78 -60.51
C SER A 291 35.46 20.29 -60.25
N ILE A 292 36.03 19.37 -61.03
CA ILE A 292 35.66 17.95 -60.96
C ILE A 292 36.38 17.20 -59.82
N LYS A 293 37.66 17.50 -59.54
CA LYS A 293 38.41 16.83 -58.46
C LYS A 293 37.99 17.30 -57.07
N LYS A 294 37.53 18.55 -56.92
CA LYS A 294 37.13 19.14 -55.62
C LYS A 294 35.88 18.47 -55.04
N TYR A 295 34.91 18.10 -55.87
CA TYR A 295 33.71 17.40 -55.39
C TYR A 295 33.94 15.91 -55.11
N LYS A 296 34.99 15.30 -55.69
CA LYS A 296 35.25 13.85 -55.53
C LYS A 296 35.56 13.48 -54.07
N MET A 297 36.36 14.28 -53.37
CA MET A 297 36.69 14.02 -51.95
C MET A 297 35.50 14.30 -51.03
N HIS A 298 34.74 15.37 -51.28
CA HIS A 298 33.51 15.63 -50.52
C HIS A 298 32.49 14.52 -50.70
N TYR A 299 32.30 14.02 -51.92
CA TYR A 299 31.40 12.91 -52.18
C TYR A 299 31.85 11.62 -51.47
N PHE A 300 33.16 11.38 -51.39
CA PHE A 300 33.71 10.27 -50.63
C PHE A 300 33.32 10.34 -49.15
N TYR A 301 33.56 11.47 -48.46
CA TYR A 301 33.19 11.64 -47.05
C TYR A 301 31.68 11.56 -46.81
N ILE A 302 30.87 12.14 -47.70
CA ILE A 302 29.40 12.04 -47.61
C ILE A 302 28.96 10.58 -47.79
N SER A 303 29.52 9.85 -48.76
CA SER A 303 29.19 8.44 -48.97
C SER A 303 29.55 7.58 -47.74
N LEU A 304 30.69 7.90 -47.10
CA LEU A 304 31.18 7.17 -45.92
C LEU A 304 30.29 7.42 -44.70
N LEU A 305 29.82 8.66 -44.51
CA LEU A 305 28.79 8.98 -43.51
C LEU A 305 27.47 8.26 -43.78
N ILE A 306 27.02 8.20 -45.04
CA ILE A 306 25.79 7.48 -45.40
C ILE A 306 25.94 5.99 -45.10
N VAL A 307 27.06 5.36 -45.49
CA VAL A 307 27.35 3.96 -45.17
C VAL A 307 27.34 3.74 -43.66
N GLN A 308 27.93 4.64 -42.88
CA GLN A 308 27.95 4.54 -41.43
C GLN A 308 26.55 4.66 -40.81
N ILE A 309 25.71 5.58 -41.29
CA ILE A 309 24.31 5.70 -40.87
C ILE A 309 23.53 4.42 -41.23
N LEU A 310 23.78 3.84 -42.41
CA LEU A 310 23.15 2.58 -42.82
C LEU A 310 23.58 1.41 -41.93
N ILE A 311 24.88 1.27 -41.62
CA ILE A 311 25.39 0.22 -40.71
C ILE A 311 24.78 0.39 -39.31
N LEU A 312 24.73 1.62 -38.78
CA LEU A 312 24.09 1.91 -37.50
C LEU A 312 22.58 1.62 -37.54
N SER A 313 21.91 1.92 -38.66
CA SER A 313 20.49 1.62 -38.86
C SER A 313 20.23 0.12 -38.92
N ILE A 314 21.10 -0.65 -39.57
CA ILE A 314 21.04 -2.11 -39.60
C ILE A 314 21.30 -2.68 -38.21
N TRP A 315 22.31 -2.16 -37.50
CA TRP A 315 22.65 -2.59 -36.15
C TRP A 315 21.52 -2.31 -35.16
N THR A 316 20.92 -1.11 -35.21
CA THR A 316 19.77 -0.75 -34.36
C THR A 316 18.54 -1.59 -34.67
N LYS A 317 18.22 -1.84 -35.94
CA LYS A 317 17.11 -2.74 -36.31
C LYS A 317 17.36 -4.19 -35.89
N GLY A 318 18.58 -4.70 -36.07
CA GLY A 318 18.96 -6.05 -35.65
C GLY A 318 19.03 -6.23 -34.13
N SER A 319 19.09 -5.15 -33.36
CA SER A 319 19.12 -5.18 -31.89
C SER A 319 17.77 -5.33 -31.21
N LYS A 320 16.66 -5.26 -31.95
CA LYS A 320 15.31 -5.57 -31.43
C LYS A 320 15.06 -7.07 -31.29
N ILE A 321 16.06 -7.84 -30.86
CA ILE A 321 15.78 -9.18 -30.33
C ILE A 321 15.41 -8.94 -28.87
N ILE A 322 14.09 -8.80 -28.65
CA ILE A 322 13.49 -8.91 -27.33
C ILE A 322 13.77 -10.35 -26.88
N VAL A 323 14.86 -10.51 -26.13
CA VAL A 323 15.09 -11.77 -25.45
C VAL A 323 14.23 -11.72 -24.20
N LYS A 324 13.09 -12.44 -24.25
CA LYS A 324 12.33 -12.81 -23.07
C LYS A 324 13.23 -13.73 -22.26
N ASN A 325 14.00 -13.14 -21.34
CA ASN A 325 14.79 -13.91 -20.40
C ASN A 325 13.90 -14.13 -19.17
N GLU A 326 13.54 -15.38 -18.91
CA GLU A 326 13.05 -15.79 -17.59
C GLU A 326 14.28 -15.93 -16.67
N ILE A 327 14.59 -14.92 -15.86
CA ILE A 327 15.43 -15.12 -14.66
C ILE A 327 14.47 -15.74 -13.67
N ILE A 328 14.51 -17.05 -13.63
CA ILE A 328 14.07 -17.76 -12.44
C ILE A 328 14.99 -17.23 -11.34
N ILE A 329 14.49 -16.34 -10.48
CA ILE A 329 15.22 -16.00 -9.27
C ILE A 329 15.08 -17.24 -8.38
N GLU A 330 15.92 -18.25 -8.62
CA GLU A 330 15.85 -19.58 -8.01
C GLU A 330 15.77 -19.52 -6.49
N LYS A 331 16.26 -18.41 -5.91
CA LYS A 331 16.26 -18.17 -4.46
C LYS A 331 14.88 -17.74 -3.89
N TYR A 332 13.92 -17.25 -4.70
CA TYR A 332 12.73 -16.56 -4.19
C TYR A 332 11.39 -17.01 -4.78
N GLY A 333 11.35 -18.18 -5.42
CA GLY A 333 10.15 -18.70 -6.07
C GLY A 333 10.05 -18.28 -7.54
N LYS A 334 9.29 -19.04 -8.33
CA LYS A 334 9.10 -18.79 -9.77
C LYS A 334 8.24 -17.54 -9.95
N ALA A 335 8.87 -16.37 -9.93
CA ALA A 335 8.29 -15.18 -10.51
C ALA A 335 8.64 -15.19 -12.00
N ASP A 336 7.71 -15.66 -12.82
CA ASP A 336 7.82 -15.49 -14.27
C ASP A 336 7.77 -14.00 -14.54
N TYR A 337 8.86 -13.45 -15.04
CA TYR A 337 8.86 -12.09 -15.52
C TYR A 337 9.29 -12.10 -16.98
N GLU A 338 8.68 -11.22 -17.74
CA GLU A 338 9.13 -10.86 -19.07
C GLU A 338 9.67 -9.44 -18.96
N TYR A 339 10.99 -9.29 -19.11
CA TYR A 339 11.54 -7.99 -19.44
C TYR A 339 12.14 -8.04 -20.83
N ASP A 340 11.99 -6.93 -21.54
CA ASP A 340 12.66 -6.71 -22.81
C ASP A 340 14.08 -6.26 -22.50
N SER A 341 15.03 -7.20 -22.49
CA SER A 341 16.43 -6.81 -22.51
C SER A 341 16.83 -6.54 -23.95
N CYS A 342 17.42 -5.36 -24.19
CA CYS A 342 18.17 -5.10 -25.40
C CYS A 342 19.41 -6.02 -25.36
N SER A 343 19.30 -7.22 -25.92
CA SER A 343 20.48 -8.08 -26.07
C SER A 343 21.51 -7.32 -26.91
N TYR A 344 22.78 -7.44 -26.52
CA TYR A 344 23.88 -6.86 -27.28
C TYR A 344 23.91 -7.51 -28.67
N SER A 345 23.31 -6.83 -29.64
CA SER A 345 23.39 -7.20 -31.05
C SER A 345 24.85 -7.28 -31.48
N ASN A 346 25.17 -8.42 -32.09
CA ASN A 346 26.40 -8.77 -32.80
C ASN A 346 27.58 -7.81 -32.58
N ASN A 347 28.38 -8.07 -31.54
CA ASN A 347 29.60 -7.31 -31.22
C ASN A 347 30.54 -7.11 -32.43
N LYS A 348 30.48 -8.00 -33.44
CA LYS A 348 31.28 -7.87 -34.67
C LYS A 348 30.88 -6.64 -35.49
N LEU A 349 29.59 -6.33 -35.60
CA LEU A 349 29.12 -5.14 -36.35
C LEU A 349 29.56 -3.85 -35.67
N LEU A 350 29.54 -3.82 -34.33
CA LEU A 350 30.03 -2.67 -33.58
C LEU A 350 31.54 -2.47 -33.80
N ASN A 351 32.33 -3.56 -33.82
CA ASN A 351 33.76 -3.48 -34.12
C ASN A 351 34.05 -2.97 -35.54
N VAL A 352 33.21 -3.29 -36.52
CA VAL A 352 33.32 -2.72 -37.88
C VAL A 352 33.12 -1.21 -37.85
N VAL A 353 32.09 -0.72 -37.15
CA VAL A 353 31.86 0.73 -36.98
C VAL A 353 33.08 1.41 -36.35
N PHE A 354 33.68 0.81 -35.32
CA PHE A 354 34.89 1.35 -34.70
C PHE A 354 36.11 1.37 -35.64
N CYS A 355 36.29 0.33 -36.45
CA CYS A 355 37.35 0.29 -37.45
C CYS A 355 37.19 1.42 -38.48
N ASP A 356 35.96 1.65 -38.96
CA ASP A 356 35.67 2.72 -39.91
C ASP A 356 35.99 4.10 -39.32
N VAL A 357 35.58 4.35 -38.07
CA VAL A 357 35.91 5.60 -37.35
C VAL A 357 37.41 5.81 -37.24
N PHE A 358 38.15 4.74 -36.94
CA PHE A 358 39.61 4.79 -36.82
C PHE A 358 40.28 5.11 -38.17
N VAL A 359 39.78 4.56 -39.28
CA VAL A 359 40.27 4.87 -40.62
C VAL A 359 39.99 6.32 -41.00
N ILE A 360 38.81 6.86 -40.68
CA ILE A 360 38.50 8.29 -40.89
C ILE A 360 39.49 9.14 -40.10
N LEU A 361 39.66 8.87 -38.81
CA LEU A 361 40.58 9.60 -37.94
C LEU A 361 42.02 9.62 -38.49
N LEU A 362 42.55 8.47 -38.91
CA LEU A 362 43.89 8.39 -39.50
C LEU A 362 44.01 9.24 -40.76
N ASN A 363 43.01 9.23 -41.65
CA ASN A 363 42.99 10.07 -42.83
C ASN A 363 42.97 11.56 -42.48
N SER A 364 42.18 11.96 -41.48
CA SER A 364 42.12 13.34 -40.98
C SER A 364 43.47 13.81 -40.44
N LEU A 365 44.19 12.94 -39.74
CA LEU A 365 45.54 13.21 -39.24
C LEU A 365 46.55 13.37 -40.38
N ILE A 366 46.51 12.50 -41.39
CA ILE A 366 47.38 12.59 -42.57
C ILE A 366 47.13 13.89 -43.36
N LEU A 367 45.87 14.26 -43.57
CA LEU A 367 45.51 15.52 -44.23
C LEU A 367 46.01 16.73 -43.44
N SER A 368 45.76 16.73 -42.12
CA SER A 368 46.24 17.79 -41.22
C SER A 368 47.77 17.92 -41.25
N TYR A 369 48.49 16.80 -41.35
CA TYR A 369 49.95 16.79 -41.47
C TYR A 369 50.43 17.36 -42.80
N LYS A 370 49.78 16.99 -43.93
CA LYS A 370 50.10 17.56 -45.25
C LYS A 370 49.87 19.07 -45.29
N GLY A 371 48.79 19.54 -44.70
CA GLY A 371 48.50 20.98 -44.60
C GLY A 371 49.61 21.77 -43.88
N ARG A 372 50.26 21.17 -42.88
CA ARG A 372 51.40 21.81 -42.18
C ARG A 372 52.66 21.94 -43.05
N LYS A 373 52.92 20.98 -43.93
CA LYS A 373 54.08 21.00 -44.86
C LYS A 373 53.89 21.89 -46.08
N SER A 374 52.68 22.42 -46.29
CA SER A 374 52.36 23.27 -47.44
C SER A 374 52.73 24.75 -47.22
N LYS A 375 53.27 25.12 -46.05
CA LYS A 375 54.03 26.36 -45.86
C LYS A 375 55.43 26.18 -46.42
#